data_AF-A0A968NV03-F1
#
_entry.id   AF-A0A968NV03-F1
#
_cell.length_a   1.000
_cell.length_b   1.000
_cell.length_c   1.000
_cell.angle_alpha   90.00
_cell.angle_beta   90.00
_cell.angle_gamma   90.00
#
_symmetry.space_group_name_H-M   'P 1'
#
loop_
_entity.id
_entity.type
_entity.pdbx_description
1 polymer ?
#
loop_
_entity_poly.entity_id
_entity_poly.type
_entity_poly.pdbx_seq_one_letter_code
_entity_poly.pdbx_strand_id
1 'polypeptide(L)' 'QSMNTQPESHPDYLADRSDAKSIQFHAHRQLLRQIMVSIEFRQHPNEWWHFSFGDQMWAWLGRDQSEPPLVARYGAV' A
#
# COMPACT_ATOMS: atom_id res chain seq x y z
N GLN A 1 13.95 14.03 5.33
CA GLN A 1 12.87 13.19 4.78
C GLN A 1 12.12 12.60 5.97
N SER A 2 11.16 13.34 6.53
CA SER A 2 10.41 12.91 7.72
C SER A 2 8.95 13.36 7.54
N MET A 3 8.18 12.58 6.77
CA MET A 3 6.73 12.75 6.63
C MET A 3 5.96 11.46 6.97
N ASN A 4 6.65 10.33 7.27
CA ASN A 4 6.06 8.99 7.39
C ASN A 4 5.82 8.52 8.83
N THR A 5 5.76 9.43 9.80
CA THR A 5 5.49 9.10 11.21
C THR A 5 4.11 9.54 11.67
N GLN A 6 3.33 10.14 10.78
CA GLN A 6 1.99 10.62 11.08
C GLN A 6 0.99 9.45 11.06
N PRO A 7 0.17 9.24 12.12
CA PRO A 7 -0.78 8.14 12.20
C PRO A 7 -1.74 8.06 11.01
N GLU A 8 -2.15 9.19 10.42
CA GLU A 8 -3.10 9.26 9.31
C GLU A 8 -2.59 8.65 8.00
N SER A 9 -1.28 8.49 7.87
CA SER A 9 -0.63 7.86 6.73
C SER A 9 -0.91 6.36 6.68
N HIS A 10 -1.12 5.71 7.83
CA HIS A 10 -1.36 4.27 7.87
C HIS A 10 -2.68 3.88 7.16
N PRO A 11 -2.69 2.78 6.38
CA PRO A 11 -3.89 2.26 5.71
C PRO A 11 -5.10 2.11 6.64
N ASP A 12 -4.87 1.56 7.82
CA ASP A 12 -5.93 1.17 8.76
C ASP A 12 -6.20 2.22 9.85
N TYR A 13 -5.64 3.44 9.73
CA TYR A 13 -5.83 4.52 10.72
C TYR A 13 -7.30 4.85 11.02
N LEU A 14 -8.19 4.62 10.05
CA LEU A 14 -9.62 4.89 10.18
C LEU A 14 -10.46 3.65 10.53
N ALA A 15 -9.85 2.47 10.67
CA ALA A 15 -10.58 1.21 10.83
C ALA A 15 -11.46 1.17 12.10
N ASP A 16 -10.96 1.72 13.21
CA ASP A 16 -11.64 1.70 14.51
C ASP A 16 -12.53 2.93 14.76
N ARG A 17 -12.73 3.80 13.75
CA ARG A 17 -13.52 5.02 13.87
C ARG A 17 -15.01 4.72 13.66
N SER A 18 -15.87 5.30 14.50
CA SER A 18 -17.31 5.08 14.45
C SER A 18 -18.11 6.20 13.79
N ASP A 19 -17.47 7.31 13.41
CA ASP A 19 -18.16 8.40 12.72
C ASP A 19 -18.36 8.07 11.24
N ALA A 20 -19.52 8.46 10.70
CA ALA A 20 -19.94 8.09 9.34
C ALA A 20 -18.93 8.51 8.26
N LYS A 21 -18.26 9.64 8.45
CA LYS A 21 -17.27 10.17 7.50
C LYS A 21 -16.01 9.31 7.48
N SER A 22 -15.48 8.96 8.65
CA SER A 22 -14.33 8.06 8.75
C SER A 22 -14.63 6.67 8.19
N ILE A 23 -15.82 6.12 8.44
CA ILE A 23 -16.25 4.83 7.86
C ILE A 23 -16.23 4.90 6.33
N GLN A 24 -16.82 5.95 5.75
CA GLN A 24 -16.85 6.15 4.31
C GLN A 24 -15.43 6.29 3.73
N PHE A 25 -14.56 7.06 4.39
CA PHE A 25 -13.18 7.23 3.95
C PHE A 25 -12.36 5.95 4.04
N HIS A 26 -12.55 5.15 5.10
CA HIS A 26 -11.92 3.85 5.21
C HIS A 26 -12.37 2.92 4.07
N ALA A 27 -13.66 2.87 3.77
CA ALA A 27 -14.19 2.08 2.67
C ALA A 27 -13.60 2.50 1.31
N HIS A 28 -13.44 3.81 1.06
CA HIS A 28 -12.78 4.29 -0.16
C HIS A 28 -11.30 3.89 -0.24
N ARG A 29 -10.56 3.94 0.88
CA ARG A 29 -9.16 3.47 0.94
C ARG A 29 -9.06 1.97 0.66
N GLN A 30 -9.98 1.17 1.20
CA GLN A 30 -10.06 -0.27 0.95
C GLN A 30 -10.35 -0.56 -0.53
N LEU A 31 -11.30 0.16 -1.14
CA LEU A 31 -11.63 0.03 -2.56
C LEU A 31 -10.41 0.37 -3.44
N LEU A 32 -9.72 1.47 -3.15
CA LEU A 32 -8.49 1.84 -3.86
C LEU A 32 -7.45 0.73 -3.76
N ARG A 33 -7.18 0.24 -2.54
CA ARG A 33 -6.24 -0.86 -2.32
C ARG A 33 -6.64 -2.10 -3.13
N GLN A 34 -7.91 -2.48 -3.11
CA GLN A 34 -8.41 -3.66 -3.82
C GLN A 34 -8.17 -3.54 -5.34
N ILE A 35 -8.53 -2.41 -5.93
CA ILE A 35 -8.33 -2.15 -7.37
C ILE A 35 -6.84 -2.22 -7.71
N MET A 36 -6.00 -1.49 -6.97
CA MET A 36 -4.56 -1.42 -7.25
C MET A 36 -3.89 -2.80 -7.10
N VAL A 37 -4.23 -3.56 -6.05
CA VAL A 37 -3.69 -4.92 -5.86
C VAL A 37 -4.16 -5.88 -6.98
N SER A 38 -5.38 -5.72 -7.47
CA SER A 38 -5.89 -6.56 -8.57
C SER A 38 -5.12 -6.39 -9.89
N ILE A 39 -4.44 -5.26 -10.06
CA ILE A 39 -3.56 -4.97 -11.20
C ILE A 39 -2.07 -5.02 -10.82
N GLU A 40 -1.73 -5.84 -9.82
CA GLU A 40 -0.36 -6.18 -9.39
C GLU A 40 0.46 -5.06 -8.73
N PHE A 41 -0.16 -3.92 -8.40
CA PHE A 41 0.50 -2.94 -7.55
C PHE A 41 0.54 -3.42 -6.11
N ARG A 42 1.57 -2.99 -5.37
CA ARG A 42 1.71 -3.26 -3.93
C ARG A 42 1.68 -1.97 -3.13
N GLN A 43 0.83 -1.93 -2.10
CA GLN A 43 0.67 -0.76 -1.24
C GLN A 43 1.82 -0.69 -0.21
N HIS A 44 2.32 0.52 0.05
CA HIS A 44 3.27 0.77 1.13
C HIS A 44 2.60 0.49 2.50
N PRO A 45 3.25 -0.25 3.42
CA PRO A 45 2.65 -0.62 4.70
C PRO A 45 2.19 0.56 5.58
N ASN A 46 2.87 1.70 5.46
CA ASN A 46 2.62 2.89 6.29
C ASN A 46 2.02 4.08 5.53
N GLU A 47 1.71 3.93 4.23
CA GLU A 47 1.18 5.02 3.40
C GLU A 47 0.02 4.50 2.55
N TRP A 48 -1.20 4.91 2.87
CA TRP A 48 -2.39 4.39 2.20
C TRP A 48 -2.49 4.79 0.71
N TRP A 49 -1.84 5.89 0.32
CA TRP A 49 -1.84 6.40 -1.06
C TRP A 49 -0.67 5.90 -1.91
N HIS A 50 0.38 5.33 -1.30
CA HIS A 50 1.59 4.96 -2.02
C HIS A 50 1.50 3.52 -2.52
N PHE A 51 1.60 3.37 -3.84
CA PHE A 51 1.60 2.09 -4.52
C PHE A 51 2.84 1.97 -5.40
N SER A 52 3.48 0.81 -5.33
CA SER A 52 4.68 0.47 -6.07
C SER A 52 4.40 -0.59 -7.13
N PHE A 53 5.10 -0.50 -8.25
CA PHE A 53 5.03 -1.45 -9.36
C PHE A 53 6.39 -1.61 -10.02
N GLY A 54 6.97 -2.80 -9.90
CA GLY A 54 8.25 -3.15 -10.54
C GLY A 54 9.49 -2.50 -9.93
N ASP A 55 9.38 -1.71 -8.86
CA ASP A 55 10.53 -1.17 -8.13
C ASP A 55 11.05 -2.14 -7.04
N GLN A 56 12.08 -1.71 -6.30
CA GLN A 56 12.69 -2.50 -5.23
C GLN A 56 11.71 -2.84 -4.10
N MET A 57 10.85 -1.90 -3.71
CA MET A 57 9.85 -2.13 -2.67
C MET A 57 8.79 -3.12 -3.16
N TRP A 58 8.33 -2.99 -4.40
CA TRP A 58 7.40 -3.94 -5.01
C TRP A 58 7.96 -5.37 -5.01
N ALA A 59 9.22 -5.54 -5.40
CA ALA A 59 9.88 -6.85 -5.41
C ALA A 59 10.02 -7.41 -3.98
N TRP A 60 10.44 -6.57 -3.02
CA TRP A 60 10.57 -6.94 -1.62
C TRP A 60 9.23 -7.37 -0.99
N LEU A 61 8.17 -6.59 -1.18
CA LEU A 61 6.82 -6.90 -0.68
C LEU A 61 6.20 -8.13 -1.35
N GLY A 62 6.71 -8.56 -2.50
CA GLY A 62 6.21 -9.72 -3.24
C GLY A 62 6.98 -11.01 -3.04
N ARG A 63 8.13 -10.94 -2.39
CA ARG A 63 9.07 -12.06 -2.30
C ARG A 63 8.43 -13.36 -1.78
N ASP A 64 7.50 -13.27 -0.84
CA ASP A 64 6.87 -14.44 -0.22
C ASP A 64 5.66 -15.00 -1.00
N GLN A 65 5.24 -14.34 -2.08
CA GLN A 65 4.01 -14.67 -2.82
C GLN A 65 4.27 -15.31 -4.19
N SER A 66 5.52 -15.43 -4.62
CA SER A 66 5.88 -15.90 -5.96
C SER A 66 7.13 -16.77 -5.92
N GLU A 67 7.08 -17.92 -6.60
CA GLU A 67 8.24 -18.73 -6.96
C GLU A 67 8.33 -18.78 -8.50
N PRO A 68 9.39 -18.27 -9.15
CA PRO A 68 10.62 -17.70 -8.57
C PRO A 68 10.41 -16.31 -7.93
N PRO A 69 11.37 -15.83 -7.11
CA PRO A 69 11.27 -14.53 -6.45
C PRO A 69 11.08 -13.38 -7.45
N LEU A 70 10.18 -12.45 -7.14
CA LEU A 70 10.03 -11.22 -7.90
C LEU A 70 11.33 -10.41 -7.85
N VAL A 71 11.83 -10.02 -9.02
CA VAL A 71 13.01 -9.15 -9.18
C VAL A 71 12.52 -7.77 -9.59
N ALA A 72 13.12 -6.72 -9.00
CA ALA A 72 12.84 -5.34 -9.38
C ALA A 72 13.13 -5.16 -10.88
N ARG A 73 12.15 -4.62 -11.61
CA ARG A 73 12.22 -4.34 -13.04
C ARG A 73 12.84 -2.96 -13.31
N TYR A 74 12.74 -2.05 -12.35
CA TYR A 74 13.20 -0.67 -12.44
C TYR A 74 13.92 -0.25 -11.15
N GLY A 75 14.73 0.82 -11.22
CA GLY A 75 15.37 1.42 -10.04
C GLY A 75 16.66 0.74 -9.56
N ALA A 76 17.35 0.00 -10.43
CA ALA A 76 18.73 -0.41 -10.19
C ALA A 76 19.65 0.75 -10.59
N VAL A 77 20.03 1.60 -9.62
CA VAL A 77 21.06 2.63 -9.79
C VAL A 77 22.02 2.53 -8.60
#